data_AF-A0A166R1G0-F1
#
_entry.id   AF-A0A166R1G0-F1
#
_cell.length_a   1.000
_cell.length_b   1.000
_cell.length_c   1.000
_cell.angle_alpha   90.00
_cell.angle_beta   90.00
_cell.angle_gamma   90.00
#
_symmetry.space_group_name_H-M   'P 1'
#
loop_
_entity.id
_entity.type
_entity.pdbx_description
1 polymer ?
#
loop_
_entity_poly.entity_id
_entity_poly.type
_entity_poly.pdbx_seq_one_letter_code
_entity_poly.pdbx_strand_id
1 'polypeptide(L)' 'MLTLFDPMSHTPNGKSGLGDHGRLGFEDFLDNHQCTPICLALELPTKQVMQQTLDDIIDGDTDEEKSDEEADPAEE' A
#
# COMPACT_ATOMS: atom_id res chain seq x y z
N MET A 1 -6.69 7.82 -27.89
CA MET A 1 -5.41 7.76 -27.15
C MET A 1 -5.73 7.94 -25.69
N LEU A 2 -5.31 7.03 -24.83
CA LEU A 2 -5.45 7.20 -23.38
C LEU A 2 -4.19 7.92 -22.87
N THR A 3 -4.37 9.07 -22.25
CA THR A 3 -3.30 9.82 -21.57
C THR A 3 -3.67 9.85 -20.10
N LEU A 4 -2.83 9.25 -19.26
CA LEU A 4 -2.97 9.32 -17.81
C LEU A 4 -2.18 10.53 -17.30
N PHE A 5 -2.72 11.25 -16.33
CA PHE A 5 -2.09 12.40 -15.69
C PHE A 5 -2.10 12.20 -14.19
N ASP A 6 -0.97 12.50 -13.54
CA ASP A 6 -0.75 12.43 -12.09
C ASP A 6 -1.11 11.07 -11.45
N PRO A 7 -0.39 9.99 -11.79
CA PRO A 7 -0.64 8.70 -11.17
C PRO A 7 -0.25 8.72 -9.69
N MET A 8 -1.03 8.02 -8.88
CA MET A 8 -0.74 7.77 -7.48
C MET A 8 -0.19 6.36 -7.31
N SER A 9 0.81 6.21 -6.46
CA SER A 9 1.37 4.92 -6.07
C SER A 9 1.17 4.67 -4.58
N HIS A 10 1.12 3.39 -4.21
CA HIS A 10 1.20 2.94 -2.84
C HIS A 10 2.45 2.08 -2.65
N THR A 11 3.08 2.17 -1.50
CA THR A 11 4.18 1.30 -1.08
C THR A 11 3.86 0.72 0.28
N PRO A 12 4.32 -0.49 0.63
CA PRO A 12 3.94 -1.13 1.90
C PRO A 12 4.17 -0.24 3.14
N ASN A 13 5.21 0.60 3.09
CA ASN A 13 5.64 1.49 4.17
C ASN A 13 5.34 2.99 3.92
N GLY A 14 4.47 3.34 2.96
CA GLY A 14 4.01 4.73 2.80
C GLY A 14 5.05 5.71 2.23
N LYS A 15 6.10 5.23 1.55
CA LYS A 15 7.27 6.03 1.14
C LYS A 15 7.20 6.66 -0.25
N SER A 16 6.06 6.63 -0.94
CA SER A 16 5.92 7.22 -2.31
C SER A 16 5.29 8.62 -2.38
N GLY A 17 5.05 9.27 -1.25
CA GLY A 17 4.62 10.68 -1.16
C GLY A 17 3.27 10.86 -0.46
N LEU A 18 2.69 12.06 -0.55
CA LEU A 18 1.48 12.42 0.21
C LEU A 18 0.24 11.58 -0.14
N GLY A 19 0.17 11.04 -1.35
CA GLY A 19 -0.91 10.14 -1.78
C GLY A 19 -0.69 8.68 -1.38
N ASP A 20 0.43 8.34 -0.74
CA ASP A 20 0.72 6.97 -0.38
C ASP A 20 0.00 6.56 0.92
N HIS A 21 -1.11 5.85 0.77
CA HIS A 21 -1.91 5.37 1.90
C HIS A 21 -1.41 4.01 2.47
N GLY A 22 -0.23 3.54 2.07
CA GLY A 22 0.37 2.33 2.60
C GLY A 22 -0.52 1.10 2.42
N ARG A 23 -0.60 0.26 3.47
CA ARG A 23 -1.48 -0.91 3.55
C ARG A 23 -2.91 -0.61 3.13
N LEU A 24 -3.47 0.49 3.64
CA LEU A 24 -4.87 0.85 3.42
C LEU A 24 -5.15 1.11 1.94
N GLY A 25 -4.20 1.69 1.21
CA GLY A 25 -4.32 1.89 -0.23
C GLY A 25 -4.39 0.58 -1.02
N PHE A 26 -3.61 -0.43 -0.61
CA PHE A 26 -3.68 -1.76 -1.21
C PHE A 26 -4.97 -2.50 -0.85
N GLU A 27 -5.43 -2.41 0.40
CA GLU A 27 -6.70 -3.02 0.83
C GLU A 27 -7.89 -2.44 0.07
N ASP A 28 -7.96 -1.11 -0.05
CA ASP A 28 -9.03 -0.44 -0.82
C ASP A 28 -9.01 -0.83 -2.30
N PHE A 29 -7.82 -0.95 -2.91
CA PHE A 29 -7.69 -1.49 -4.26
C PHE A 29 -8.24 -2.93 -4.35
N LEU A 30 -7.86 -3.82 -3.44
CA LEU A 30 -8.29 -5.22 -3.46
C LEU A 30 -9.80 -5.36 -3.24
N ASP A 31 -10.40 -4.53 -2.39
CA ASP A 31 -11.84 -4.56 -2.11
C ASP A 31 -12.71 -4.12 -3.28
N ASN A 32 -12.19 -3.21 -4.11
CA ASN A 32 -12.92 -2.69 -5.26
C ASN A 32 -12.51 -3.34 -6.59
N HIS A 33 -11.41 -4.10 -6.62
CA HIS A 33 -10.93 -4.73 -7.85
C HIS A 33 -11.80 -5.92 -8.29
N GLN A 34 -12.22 -5.88 -9.55
CA GLN A 34 -12.83 -7.02 -10.24
C GLN A 34 -11.98 -7.39 -11.45
N CYS A 35 -11.46 -8.62 -11.45
CA CYS A 35 -10.66 -9.11 -12.57
C CYS A 35 -11.47 -9.02 -13.87
N THR A 36 -10.86 -8.43 -14.89
CA THR A 36 -11.41 -8.39 -16.25
C THR A 36 -10.75 -9.47 -17.10
N PRO A 37 -11.22 -9.74 -18.33
CA PRO A 37 -10.53 -10.65 -19.26
C PRO A 37 -9.06 -10.28 -19.49
N ILE A 38 -8.66 -9.01 -19.31
CA ILE A 38 -7.27 -8.58 -19.39
C ILE A 38 -6.43 -9.20 -18.27
N CYS A 39 -6.92 -9.21 -17.03
CA CYS A 39 -6.22 -9.83 -15.89
C CYS A 39 -5.99 -11.32 -16.13
N LEU A 40 -7.00 -12.00 -16.70
CA LEU A 40 -6.93 -13.43 -17.03
C LEU A 40 -5.96 -13.71 -18.17
N ALA A 41 -5.99 -12.90 -19.23
CA ALA A 41 -5.09 -13.04 -20.37
C ALA A 41 -3.62 -12.77 -20.01
N LEU A 42 -3.39 -11.96 -18.98
CA LEU A 42 -2.07 -11.68 -18.42
C LEU A 42 -1.66 -12.67 -17.31
N GLU A 43 -2.50 -13.67 -17.02
CA GLU A 43 -2.24 -14.67 -15.97
C GLU A 43 -1.93 -14.05 -14.60
N LEU A 44 -2.59 -12.93 -14.27
CA LEU A 44 -2.36 -12.24 -13.00
C LEU A 44 -2.91 -13.05 -11.81
N PRO A 45 -2.27 -12.96 -10.63
CA PRO A 45 -2.73 -13.67 -9.44
C PRO A 45 -4.17 -13.33 -9.04
N THR A 46 -4.82 -14.26 -8.34
CA THR A 46 -6.15 -14.03 -7.78
C THR A 46 -6.12 -13.02 -6.63
N LYS A 47 -7.27 -12.42 -6.30
CA LYS A 47 -7.41 -11.53 -5.13
C LYS A 47 -6.87 -12.17 -3.85
N GLN A 48 -7.13 -13.47 -3.64
CA GLN A 48 -6.66 -14.20 -2.46
C GLN A 48 -5.14 -14.26 -2.38
N VAL A 49 -4.46 -14.50 -3.52
CA VAL A 49 -2.99 -14.53 -3.56
C VAL A 49 -2.41 -13.13 -3.32
N MET A 50 -3.04 -12.09 -3.88
CA MET A 50 -2.61 -10.71 -3.65
C MET A 50 -2.79 -10.29 -2.18
N GLN A 51 -3.90 -10.67 -1.53
CA GLN A 51 -4.12 -10.41 -0.10
C GLN A 51 -3.05 -11.09 0.76
N GLN A 52 -2.78 -12.37 0.52
CA GLN A 52 -1.73 -13.09 1.25
C GLN A 52 -0.36 -12.40 1.08
N THR A 53 -0.05 -11.96 -0.15
CA THR A 53 1.21 -11.24 -0.42
C THR A 53 1.29 -9.94 0.37
N LEU A 54 0.18 -9.19 0.49
CA LEU A 54 0.14 -7.96 1.27
C LEU A 54 0.38 -8.22 2.76
N ASP A 55 -0.28 -9.25 3.31
CA ASP A 55 -0.13 -9.64 4.71
C ASP A 55 1.32 -10.09 4.99
N ASP A 56 1.91 -10.92 4.12
CA ASP A 56 3.30 -11.39 4.25
C ASP A 56 4.32 -10.24 4.23
N ILE A 57 4.11 -9.23 3.39
CA ILE A 57 5.03 -8.08 3.26
C ILE A 57 4.98 -7.19 4.50
N ILE A 58 3.80 -6.98 5.08
CA ILE A 58 3.62 -6.00 6.15
C ILE A 58 3.85 -6.62 7.53
N ASP A 59 3.39 -7.84 7.75
CA ASP A 59 3.63 -8.55 9.00
C ASP A 59 5.10 -9.01 9.13
N GLY A 60 5.85 -9.02 8.02
CA GLY A 60 7.29 -9.26 7.99
C GLY A 60 8.17 -8.05 8.37
N ASP A 61 7.61 -6.84 8.45
CA ASP A 61 8.33 -5.57 8.61
C ASP A 61 8.19 -4.98 10.04
N THR A 62 7.64 -5.72 11.02
CA THR A 62 7.36 -5.21 12.38
C THR A 62 8.56 -5.12 13.34
N ASP A 63 9.79 -5.30 12.87
CA ASP A 63 10.99 -5.01 13.64
C ASP A 63 11.60 -3.69 13.13
N GLU A 64 11.50 -2.62 13.93
CA GLU A 64 11.98 -1.23 13.70
C GLU A 64 10.98 -0.35 12.91
N GLU A 65 10.26 0.63 13.49
CA GLU A 65 10.77 1.81 14.20
C GLU A 65 9.76 2.27 15.28
N LYS A 66 10.24 2.33 16.53
CA LYS A 66 9.59 3.07 17.61
C LYS A 66 10.04 4.53 17.43
N SER A 67 9.20 5.38 16.83
CA SER A 67 9.49 6.81 16.74
C SER A 67 9.52 7.41 18.14
N ASP A 68 10.68 7.95 18.51
CA ASP A 68 10.91 8.66 19.75
C ASP A 68 9.91 9.83 19.90
N GLU A 69 9.17 9.81 21.00
CA GLU A 69 8.33 10.92 21.44
C GLU A 69 9.26 11.97 22.06
N GLU A 70 9.68 12.96 21.28
CA GLU A 70 10.35 14.15 21.81
C GLU A 70 9.36 14.93 22.68
N ALA A 71 9.51 14.78 24.00
CA ALA A 71 8.83 15.62 24.98
C ALA A 71 9.40 17.04 24.91
N ASP A 72 8.56 17.97 24.47
CA ASP A 72 8.78 19.42 24.52
C ASP A 72 9.03 19.88 25.97
N PRO A 73 10.21 20.46 26.31
CA PRO A 73 10.42 21.04 27.61
C PRO A 73 9.70 22.39 27.70
N ALA A 74 8.64 22.44 28.51
CA ALA A 74 7.96 23.68 28.87
C ALA A 74 8.95 24.72 29.41
N GLU A 75 8.98 25.89 28.76
CA GLU A 75 9.67 27.09 29.24
C GLU A 75 8.92 27.69 30.45
N GLU A 76 9.62 27.89 31.56
CA GLU A 76 9.33 28.92 32.60
C GLU A 76 10.60 29.74 32.87
#